data_AF-A0A7V2TVR1-F1
#
_entry.id   AF-A0A7V2TVR1-F1
#
_cell.length_a   1.000
_cell.length_b   1.000
_cell.length_c   1.000
_cell.angle_alpha   90.00
_cell.angle_beta   90.00
_cell.angle_gamma   90.00
#
_symmetry.space_group_name_H-M   'P 1'
#
loop_
_entity.id
_entity.type
_entity.pdbx_description
1 polymer ?
#
loop_
_entity_poly.entity_id
_entity_poly.type
_entity_poly.pdbx_seq_one_letter_code
_entity_poly.pdbx_strand_id
1 'polypeptide(L)'
;MPRWLSPFTGSIVARAERRGGEEGSDGDAAAAAKILYEQCEGNIYGLLCTCEWGVYLEGLGLGKDVRICAQVDSSKVVPVYREGRIFLDR
;
A
#
# COMPACT_ATOMS: atom_id res chain seq x y z
N MET A 1 16.23 -6.87 -6.53
CA MET A 1 15.02 -6.83 -5.68
C MET A 1 13.80 -6.78 -6.60
N PRO A 2 12.69 -7.49 -6.29
CA PRO A 2 11.53 -7.52 -7.18
C PRO A 2 10.91 -6.12 -7.22
N ARG A 3 10.96 -5.46 -8.38
CA ARG A 3 10.52 -4.06 -8.59
C ARG A 3 9.00 -3.85 -8.50
N TRP A 4 8.22 -4.91 -8.21
CA TRP A 4 6.76 -4.92 -8.33
C TRP A 4 6.01 -5.18 -7.02
N LEU A 5 6.71 -5.49 -5.92
CA LEU A 5 6.03 -5.70 -4.65
C LEU A 5 5.62 -4.36 -4.03
N SER A 6 4.32 -4.18 -3.81
CA SER A 6 3.75 -2.94 -3.28
C SER A 6 3.79 -2.94 -1.75
N PRO A 7 4.40 -1.93 -1.11
CA PRO A 7 4.46 -1.80 0.36
C PRO A 7 3.06 -1.65 0.98
N PHE A 8 2.07 -1.21 0.21
CA PHE A 8 0.69 -1.09 0.66
C PHE A 8 0.05 -2.47 0.94
N THR A 9 0.43 -3.51 0.20
CA THR A 9 -0.06 -4.87 0.50
C THR A 9 0.49 -5.36 1.82
N GLY A 10 1.78 -5.11 2.08
CA GLY A 10 2.42 -5.42 3.35
C GLY A 10 1.80 -4.68 4.54
N SER A 11 1.42 -3.41 4.35
CA SER A 11 0.80 -2.60 5.42
C SER A 11 -0.57 -3.15 5.83
N ILE A 12 -1.36 -3.62 4.87
CA ILE A 12 -2.68 -4.22 5.09
C ILE A 12 -2.53 -5.56 5.79
N VAL A 13 -1.65 -6.45 5.29
CA VAL A 13 -1.39 -7.77 5.90
C VAL A 13 -0.91 -7.59 7.34
N ALA A 14 0.09 -6.74 7.58
CA ALA A 14 0.63 -6.50 8.91
C ALA A 14 -0.39 -5.90 9.88
N ARG A 15 -1.35 -5.09 9.40
CA ARG A 15 -2.44 -4.53 10.23
C ARG A 15 -3.56 -5.53 10.47
N ALA A 16 -3.88 -6.39 9.50
CA ALA A 16 -4.91 -7.42 9.63
C ALA A 16 -4.51 -8.49 10.65
N GLU A 17 -3.27 -8.98 10.59
CA GLU A 17 -2.71 -9.93 11.56
C GLU A 17 -2.71 -9.36 12.99
N ARG A 18 -2.31 -8.09 13.16
CA ARG A 18 -2.32 -7.40 14.46
C ARG A 18 -3.71 -7.28 15.09
N ARG A 19 -4.78 -7.37 14.30
CA ARG A 19 -6.17 -7.26 14.76
C ARG A 19 -6.86 -8.61 14.96
N GLY A 20 -6.12 -9.72 14.86
CA GLY A 20 -6.67 -11.07 15.04
C GLY A 20 -7.50 -11.57 13.86
N GLY A 21 -7.28 -11.03 12.65
CA GLY A 21 -7.86 -11.61 11.44
C GLY A 21 -7.21 -12.97 11.14
N GLU A 22 -8.04 -13.98 10.85
CA GLU A 22 -7.56 -15.33 10.51
C GLU A 22 -6.74 -15.35 9.21
N GLU A 23 -5.79 -16.28 9.21
CA GLU A 23 -4.71 -16.56 8.26
C GLU A 23 -5.12 -16.44 6.78
N GLY A 24 -4.65 -15.36 6.15
CA GLY A 24 -4.56 -15.22 4.70
C GLY A 24 -3.15 -14.84 4.24
N SER A 25 -2.14 -14.97 5.12
CA SER A 25 -0.76 -14.54 4.85
C SER A 25 0.20 -15.67 4.45
N ASP A 26 -0.33 -16.86 4.15
CA ASP A 26 0.47 -18.05 3.75
C ASP A 26 1.05 -17.99 2.33
N GLY A 27 0.84 -16.89 1.60
CA GLY A 27 1.46 -16.70 0.29
C GLY A 27 2.85 -16.07 0.42
N ASP A 28 3.86 -16.64 -0.26
CA ASP A 28 5.21 -16.06 -0.35
C ASP A 28 5.21 -14.57 -0.74
N ALA A 29 4.26 -14.16 -1.58
CA ALA A 29 4.07 -12.76 -1.97
C ALA A 29 3.57 -11.88 -0.81
N ALA A 30 2.68 -12.38 0.04
CA ALA A 30 2.20 -11.66 1.22
C ALA A 30 3.32 -11.53 2.26
N ALA A 31 4.08 -12.60 2.48
CA ALA A 31 5.25 -12.59 3.35
C ALA A 31 6.33 -11.61 2.86
N ALA A 32 6.66 -11.63 1.56
CA ALA A 32 7.60 -10.70 0.98
C ALA A 32 7.11 -9.24 1.05
N ALA A 33 5.80 -8.99 0.87
CA ALA A 33 5.21 -7.66 0.98
C ALA A 33 5.29 -7.13 2.41
N LYS A 34 5.02 -8.00 3.39
CA LYS A 34 5.12 -7.67 4.82
C LYS A 34 6.55 -7.30 5.20
N ILE A 35 7.54 -8.11 4.83
CA ILE A 35 8.96 -7.81 5.08
C ILE A 35 9.35 -6.47 4.46
N LEU A 36 8.92 -6.22 3.22
CA LEU A 36 9.19 -4.95 2.53
C LEU A 36 8.56 -3.76 3.27
N TYR A 37 7.32 -3.92 3.76
CA TYR A 37 6.65 -2.90 4.56
C TYR A 37 7.34 -2.66 5.89
N GLU A 38 7.73 -3.71 6.63
CA GLU A 38 8.45 -3.58 7.91
C GLU A 38 9.77 -2.80 7.75
N GLN A 39 10.47 -2.98 6.63
CA GLN A 39 11.69 -2.22 6.31
C GLN A 39 11.42 -0.74 5.97
N CYS A 40 10.21 -0.42 5.52
CA CYS A 40 9.86 0.88 4.94
C CYS A 40 8.75 1.64 5.69
N GLU A 41 8.23 1.10 6.80
CA GLU A 41 7.08 1.65 7.55
C GLU A 41 7.31 3.12 7.96
N GLY A 42 8.57 3.49 8.25
CA GLY A 42 8.94 4.87 8.59
C GLY A 42 9.14 5.81 7.40
N ASN A 43 9.21 5.32 6.16
CA ASN A 43 9.47 6.13 4.98
C ASN A 43 8.89 5.53 3.67
N ILE A 44 7.57 5.31 3.65
CA ILE A 44 6.87 4.78 2.47
C ILE A 44 7.03 5.74 1.27
N TYR A 45 6.98 7.05 1.50
CA TYR A 45 7.18 8.04 0.44
C TYR A 45 8.56 7.89 -0.21
N GLY A 46 9.63 7.76 0.58
CA GLY A 46 10.97 7.54 0.05
C GLY A 46 11.08 6.26 -0.78
N LEU A 47 10.44 5.17 -0.34
CA LEU A 47 10.37 3.95 -1.13
C LEU A 47 9.67 4.19 -2.49
N LEU A 48 8.52 4.88 -2.49
CA LEU A 48 7.79 5.19 -3.72
C LEU A 48 8.62 6.07 -4.66
N CYS A 49 9.32 7.09 -4.16
CA CYS A 49 10.21 7.92 -5.00
C CYS A 49 11.35 7.13 -5.66
N THR A 50 11.75 5.99 -5.10
CA THR A 50 12.78 5.12 -5.70
C THR A 50 12.23 4.07 -6.67
N CYS A 51 10.91 3.86 -6.69
CA CYS A 51 10.30 2.92 -7.61
C CYS A 51 10.16 3.54 -9.01
N GLU A 52 10.14 2.70 -10.03
CA GLU A 52 10.04 3.13 -11.43
C GLU A 52 8.84 4.05 -11.67
N TRP A 53 7.70 3.72 -11.08
CA TRP A 53 6.48 4.52 -11.18
C TRP A 53 6.57 5.84 -10.42
N GLY A 54 7.25 5.90 -9.27
CA GLY A 54 7.43 7.16 -8.55
C GLY A 54 8.34 8.12 -9.30
N VAL A 55 9.47 7.63 -9.83
CA VAL A 55 10.36 8.42 -10.69
C VAL A 55 9.61 8.92 -11.93
N TYR A 56 8.80 8.06 -12.55
CA TYR A 56 7.97 8.43 -13.69
C TYR A 56 6.95 9.53 -13.35
N LEU A 57 6.22 9.38 -12.25
CA LEU A 57 5.22 10.35 -11.80
C LEU A 57 5.84 11.68 -11.37
N GLU A 58 7.02 11.66 -10.74
CA GLU A 58 7.77 12.88 -10.47
C GLU A 58 8.22 13.57 -11.77
N GLY A 59 8.66 12.81 -12.77
CA GLY A 59 8.99 13.33 -14.11
C GLY A 59 7.80 14.00 -14.82
N LEU A 60 6.57 13.59 -14.51
CA LEU A 60 5.34 14.22 -15.00
C LEU A 60 4.89 15.44 -14.16
N GLY A 61 5.60 15.79 -13.10
CA GLY A 61 5.23 16.87 -12.17
C GLY A 61 4.15 16.47 -11.15
N LEU A 62 3.82 15.18 -11.05
CA LEU A 62 2.80 14.63 -10.13
C LEU A 62 3.40 14.14 -8.80
N GLY A 63 4.61 14.58 -8.45
CA GLY A 63 5.28 14.17 -7.19
C GLY A 63 4.49 14.54 -5.92
N LYS A 64 3.65 15.60 -5.99
CA LYS A 64 2.72 15.95 -4.89
C LYS A 64 1.68 14.86 -4.67
N ASP A 65 1.18 14.24 -5.72
CA ASP A 65 0.19 13.16 -5.63
C ASP A 65 0.82 11.90 -5.06
N VAL A 66 2.05 11.58 -5.45
CA VAL A 66 2.82 10.48 -4.85
C VAL A 66 2.95 10.65 -3.34
N ARG A 67 3.20 11.88 -2.87
CA ARG A 67 3.29 12.20 -1.44
C ARG A 67 1.95 12.05 -0.71
N ILE A 68 0.86 12.47 -1.33
CA ILE A 68 -0.50 12.32 -0.75
C ILE A 68 -0.87 10.84 -0.65
N CYS A 69 -0.64 10.07 -1.70
CA CYS A 69 -0.92 8.64 -1.74
C CYS A 69 -0.05 7.81 -0.78
N ALA A 70 1.13 8.33 -0.39
CA ALA A 70 2.01 7.68 0.57
C ALA A 70 1.53 7.79 2.04
N GLN A 71 0.51 8.60 2.32
CA GLN A 71 0.01 8.78 3.68
C GLN A 71 -0.70 7.51 4.18
N VAL A 72 -0.35 7.09 5.39
CA VAL A 72 -0.96 5.92 6.04
C VAL A 72 -2.13 6.37 6.90
N ASP A 73 -3.23 5.61 6.88
CA ASP A 73 -4.46 5.88 7.65
C ASP A 73 -5.06 7.29 7.41
N SER A 74 -4.90 7.83 6.19
CA SER A 74 -5.37 9.18 5.81
C SER A 74 -6.91 9.27 5.64
N SER A 75 -7.56 8.15 5.35
CA SER A 75 -9.02 8.04 5.21
C SER A 75 -9.56 6.91 6.07
N LYS A 76 -10.75 7.12 6.64
CA LYS A 76 -11.52 6.09 7.36
C LYS A 76 -12.53 5.37 6.47
N VAL A 77 -12.62 5.77 5.20
CA VAL A 77 -13.64 5.31 4.27
C VAL A 77 -13.10 4.13 3.47
N VAL A 78 -13.85 3.02 3.43
CA VAL A 78 -13.54 1.85 2.61
C VAL A 78 -14.58 1.76 1.47
N PRO A 79 -14.19 2.00 0.21
CA PRO A 79 -15.12 1.88 -0.91
C PRO A 79 -15.48 0.40 -1.17
N VAL A 80 -16.79 0.12 -1.36
CA VAL A 80 -17.32 -1.21 -1.66
C VAL A 80 -17.88 -1.23 -3.08
N TYR A 81 -17.39 -2.15 -3.90
CA TYR A 81 -17.91 -2.38 -5.23
C TYR A 81 -19.13 -3.31 -5.18
N ARG A 82 -20.28 -2.85 -5.67
CA ARG A 82 -21.51 -3.64 -5.78
C ARG A 82 -22.22 -3.28 -7.08
N GLU A 83 -22.56 -4.28 -7.89
CA GLU A 83 -23.39 -4.12 -9.10
C GLU A 83 -22.91 -3.01 -10.07
N GLY A 84 -21.60 -2.94 -10.34
CA GLY A 84 -21.05 -1.95 -11.28
C GLY A 84 -20.90 -0.53 -10.70
N ARG A 85 -21.17 -0.34 -9.41
CA ARG A 85 -21.05 0.96 -8.74
C ARG A 85 -20.15 0.85 -7.51
N ILE A 86 -19.50 1.96 -7.18
CA ILE A 86 -18.70 2.10 -5.96
C ILE A 86 -19.54 2.84 -4.93
N PHE A 87 -19.76 2.20 -3.78
CA PHE A 87 -20.48 2.76 -2.64
C PHE A 87 -19.49 3.05 -1.52
N LEU A 88 -19.84 4.03 -0.67
CA LEU A 88 -19.13 4.26 0.58
C LEU A 88 -19.87 3.48 1.66
N ASP A 89 -19.28 2.39 2.13
CA ASP A 89 -19.77 1.68 3.31
C ASP A 89 -19.21 2.39 4.55
N ARG A 90 -20.09 2.72 5.50
CA ARG A 90 -19.77 3.52 6.70
C ARG A 90 -19.61 2.63 7.92
#